data_AF-A0A842SGP4-F1
#
_entry.id   AF-A0A842SGP4-F1
#
_cell.length_a   1.000
_cell.length_b   1.000
_cell.length_c   1.000
_cell.angle_alpha   90.00
_cell.angle_beta   90.00
_cell.angle_gamma   90.00
#
_symmetry.space_group_name_H-M   'P 1'
#
loop_
_entity.id
_entity.type
_entity.pdbx_description
1 polymer ?
#
loop_
_entity_poly.entity_id
_entity_poly.type
_entity_poly.pdbx_seq_one_letter_code
_entity_poly.pdbx_strand_id
1 'polypeptide(L)'
;MNDTITAIYQYVQPLIDLIMLNLGENLLNLFIYAVGVSVYAVVVWKLYHHLGKRTLFKTDLNQPKKLRFLHKFWGFIQFLIKSLIIFPFFSMIWFLILGGFILLLSKTQDVEHILLMSVTVIIATRITAYYNEDLSKDLAKLIPLALLGVFIVDPAFFSIDATIGKIYALPGKIHIIIQYMISLVIIEFMLRSIVRIKLNFRQKKSQSIQ
;
A
#
# COMPACT_ATOMS: atom_id res chain seq x y z
N MET A 1 -60.97 -19.60 28.64
CA MET A 1 -60.18 -18.36 28.88
C MET A 1 -58.68 -18.60 28.75
N ASN A 2 -58.18 -19.79 29.13
CA ASN A 2 -56.77 -20.15 28.92
C ASN A 2 -56.43 -20.32 27.43
N ASP A 3 -57.28 -21.00 26.65
CA ASP A 3 -56.98 -21.35 25.24
C ASP A 3 -56.87 -20.14 24.29
N THR A 4 -57.65 -19.10 24.54
CA THR A 4 -57.59 -17.84 23.78
C THR A 4 -56.28 -17.08 24.02
N ILE A 5 -55.73 -17.15 25.23
CA ILE A 5 -54.46 -16.51 25.57
C ILE A 5 -53.31 -17.30 24.94
N THR A 6 -53.34 -18.63 25.00
CA THR A 6 -52.33 -19.49 24.37
C THR A 6 -52.28 -19.30 22.85
N ALA A 7 -53.44 -19.17 22.19
CA ALA A 7 -53.51 -18.88 20.77
C ALA A 7 -52.86 -17.53 20.41
N ILE A 8 -53.12 -16.48 21.19
CA ILE A 8 -52.51 -15.15 20.97
C ILE A 8 -50.99 -15.22 21.13
N TYR A 9 -50.48 -15.89 22.16
CA TYR A 9 -49.03 -16.08 22.32
C TYR A 9 -48.41 -16.83 21.14
N GLN A 10 -49.09 -17.85 20.61
CA GLN A 10 -48.58 -18.64 19.49
C GLN A 10 -48.47 -17.82 18.18
N TYR A 11 -49.32 -16.80 17.99
CA TYR A 11 -49.25 -15.89 16.84
C TYR A 11 -48.29 -14.70 17.04
N VAL A 12 -48.12 -14.24 18.28
CA VAL A 12 -47.33 -13.04 18.60
C VAL A 12 -45.85 -13.38 18.85
N GLN A 13 -45.54 -14.56 19.40
CA GLN A 13 -44.15 -14.95 19.69
C GLN A 13 -43.20 -14.91 18.47
N PRO A 14 -43.58 -15.37 17.27
CA PRO A 14 -42.70 -15.26 16.10
C PRO A 14 -42.39 -13.81 15.73
N LEU A 15 -43.31 -12.88 16.00
CA LEU A 15 -43.13 -11.45 15.76
C LEU A 15 -42.17 -10.84 16.81
N ILE A 16 -42.31 -11.25 18.07
CA ILE A 16 -41.41 -10.85 19.15
C ILE A 16 -40.00 -11.40 18.92
N ASP A 17 -39.86 -12.67 18.53
CA ASP A 17 -38.57 -13.29 18.22
C ASP A 17 -37.90 -12.64 16.99
N LEU A 18 -38.67 -12.30 15.95
CA LEU A 18 -38.19 -11.56 14.79
C LEU A 18 -37.64 -10.17 15.17
N ILE A 19 -38.30 -9.49 16.11
CA ILE A 19 -37.91 -8.15 16.57
C ILE A 19 -36.75 -8.22 17.57
N MET A 20 -36.78 -9.12 18.54
CA MET A 20 -35.83 -9.13 19.66
C MET A 20 -34.53 -9.86 19.32
N LEU A 21 -34.58 -10.98 18.62
CA LEU A 21 -33.39 -11.80 18.34
C LEU A 21 -32.66 -11.31 17.08
N ASN A 22 -33.42 -11.02 16.02
CA ASN A 22 -32.86 -10.77 14.69
C ASN A 22 -32.41 -9.30 14.49
N LEU A 23 -33.05 -8.32 15.13
CA LEU A 23 -32.58 -6.92 15.07
C LEU A 23 -31.26 -6.75 15.82
N GLY A 24 -31.11 -7.40 16.98
CA GLY A 24 -29.88 -7.33 17.78
C GLY A 24 -28.66 -7.86 17.02
N GLU A 25 -28.77 -9.05 16.43
CA GLU A 25 -27.68 -9.66 15.68
C GLU A 25 -27.33 -8.89 14.39
N ASN A 26 -28.33 -8.47 13.61
CA ASN A 26 -28.08 -7.73 12.38
C ASN A 26 -27.48 -6.34 12.62
N LEU A 27 -27.92 -5.63 13.67
CA LEU A 27 -27.35 -4.33 14.05
C LEU A 27 -25.93 -4.48 14.60
N LEU A 28 -25.66 -5.53 15.39
CA LEU A 28 -24.33 -5.82 15.89
C LEU A 28 -23.37 -6.18 14.75
N ASN A 29 -23.80 -7.00 13.80
CA ASN A 29 -23.02 -7.32 12.59
C ASN A 29 -22.73 -6.06 11.78
N LEU A 30 -23.75 -5.23 11.51
CA LEU A 30 -23.58 -3.95 10.82
C LEU A 30 -22.56 -3.06 11.51
N PHE A 31 -22.64 -2.95 12.85
CA PHE A 31 -21.69 -2.17 13.63
C PHE A 31 -20.26 -2.73 13.52
N ILE A 32 -20.07 -4.05 13.65
CA ILE A 32 -18.77 -4.70 13.50
C ILE A 32 -18.19 -4.46 12.10
N TYR A 33 -18.97 -4.66 11.04
CA TYR A 33 -18.52 -4.42 9.67
C TYR A 33 -18.17 -2.94 9.45
N ALA A 34 -19.03 -2.01 9.88
CA ALA A 34 -18.80 -0.58 9.73
C ALA A 34 -17.52 -0.12 10.45
N VAL A 35 -17.33 -0.56 11.69
CA VAL A 35 -16.12 -0.26 12.48
C VAL A 35 -14.90 -0.92 11.84
N GLY A 36 -14.98 -2.20 11.47
CA GLY A 36 -13.88 -2.95 10.85
C GLY A 36 -13.40 -2.32 9.55
N VAL A 37 -14.32 -1.99 8.64
CA VAL A 37 -14.03 -1.30 7.38
C VAL A 37 -13.42 0.07 7.62
N SER A 38 -13.94 0.83 8.59
CA SER A 38 -13.42 2.16 8.94
C SER A 38 -11.98 2.09 9.48
N VAL A 39 -11.72 1.16 10.41
CA VAL A 39 -10.37 0.93 10.97
C VAL A 39 -9.41 0.51 9.86
N TYR A 40 -9.82 -0.41 9.00
CA TYR A 40 -9.01 -0.85 7.86
C TYR A 40 -8.68 0.32 6.92
N ALA A 41 -9.68 1.13 6.56
CA ALA A 41 -9.48 2.30 5.70
C ALA A 41 -8.49 3.31 6.30
N VAL A 42 -8.54 3.55 7.62
CA VAL A 42 -7.57 4.41 8.34
C VAL A 42 -6.15 3.81 8.30
N VAL A 43 -6.01 2.50 8.45
CA VAL A 43 -4.72 1.81 8.33
C VAL A 43 -4.17 1.96 6.91
N VAL A 44 -4.99 1.68 5.89
CA VAL A 44 -4.62 1.88 4.48
C VAL A 44 -4.23 3.33 4.21
N TRP A 45 -4.95 4.29 4.81
CA TRP A 45 -4.63 5.70 4.69
C TRP A 45 -3.22 6.03 5.18
N LYS A 46 -2.86 5.53 6.36
CA LYS A 46 -1.50 5.69 6.89
C LYS A 46 -0.47 5.01 5.99
N LEU A 47 -0.79 3.84 5.46
CA LEU A 47 0.11 3.09 4.59
C LEU A 47 0.40 3.85 3.28
N TYR A 48 -0.64 4.19 2.50
CA TYR A 48 -0.43 4.80 1.19
C TYR A 48 0.19 6.19 1.29
N HIS A 49 -0.08 6.96 2.36
CA HIS A 49 0.46 8.31 2.53
C HIS A 49 1.99 8.33 2.63
N HIS A 50 2.60 7.23 3.09
CA HIS A 50 4.06 7.08 3.11
C HIS A 50 4.60 6.57 1.77
N LEU A 51 3.88 5.67 1.10
CA LEU A 51 4.30 5.09 -0.18
C LEU A 51 4.25 6.12 -1.32
N GLY A 52 3.19 6.93 -1.40
CA GLY A 52 2.92 7.84 -2.52
C GLY A 52 3.74 9.14 -2.54
N LYS A 53 4.57 9.39 -1.52
CA LYS A 53 5.45 10.57 -1.48
C LYS A 53 6.66 10.37 -2.39
N ARG A 54 6.95 11.38 -3.21
CA ARG A 54 8.12 11.37 -4.12
C ARG A 54 9.45 11.41 -3.37
N THR A 55 9.50 12.13 -2.26
CA THR A 55 10.70 12.23 -1.41
C THR A 55 10.36 11.81 0.00
N LEU A 56 10.86 10.64 0.40
CA LEU A 56 10.78 10.15 1.77
C LEU A 56 11.53 11.06 2.76
N PHE A 57 12.51 11.83 2.26
CA PHE A 57 13.27 12.81 3.03
C PHE A 57 13.41 14.09 2.21
N LYS A 58 12.69 15.14 2.58
CA LYS A 58 12.99 16.50 2.10
C LYS A 58 14.40 16.82 2.59
N THR A 59 15.35 16.93 1.65
CA THR A 59 16.70 17.36 2.01
C THR A 59 16.63 18.87 2.11
N ASP A 60 16.43 19.36 3.33
CA ASP A 60 16.49 20.79 3.61
C ASP A 60 17.94 21.24 3.43
N LEU A 61 18.18 22.01 2.38
CA LEU A 61 19.51 22.49 2.01
C LEU A 61 19.76 23.85 2.69
N ASN A 62 19.69 23.91 4.02
CA ASN A 62 20.24 25.04 4.75
C ASN A 62 21.77 24.89 4.83
N GLN A 63 22.46 25.50 3.87
CA GLN A 63 23.89 25.33 3.65
C GLN A 63 24.72 26.46 4.27
N PRO A 64 25.79 26.16 5.04
CA PRO A 64 26.86 27.10 5.33
C PRO A 64 27.79 27.29 4.10
N LYS A 65 28.13 28.55 3.80
CA LYS A 65 28.71 29.02 2.52
C LYS A 65 30.22 28.77 2.28
N LYS A 66 30.94 28.00 3.10
CA LYS A 66 32.43 28.16 3.15
C LYS A 66 33.32 27.22 2.30
N LEU A 67 32.89 26.06 1.78
CA LEU A 67 33.77 25.17 0.98
C LEU A 67 33.09 24.45 -0.22
N ARG A 68 33.19 25.05 -1.42
CA ARG A 68 32.46 24.65 -2.64
C ARG A 68 32.74 23.23 -3.17
N PHE A 69 33.94 22.68 -2.96
CA PHE A 69 34.31 21.34 -3.46
C PHE A 69 33.94 20.20 -2.50
N LEU A 70 34.32 20.32 -1.22
CA LEU A 70 33.95 19.35 -0.18
C LEU A 70 32.42 19.20 -0.05
N HIS A 71 31.67 20.30 -0.16
CA HIS A 71 30.21 20.25 -0.11
C HIS A 71 29.58 19.51 -1.30
N LYS A 72 30.16 19.63 -2.51
CA LYS A 72 29.67 18.88 -3.68
C LYS A 72 29.88 17.38 -3.52
N PHE A 73 31.05 16.98 -2.99
CA PHE A 73 31.36 15.58 -2.73
C PHE A 73 30.44 14.99 -1.63
N TRP A 74 30.26 15.72 -0.53
CA TRP A 74 29.36 15.30 0.55
C TRP A 74 27.90 15.17 0.11
N GLY A 75 27.40 16.12 -0.69
CA GLY A 75 26.05 16.05 -1.26
C GLY A 75 25.86 14.87 -2.23
N PHE A 76 26.92 14.48 -2.95
CA PHE A 76 26.89 13.30 -3.81
C PHE A 76 26.84 12.00 -2.99
N ILE A 77 27.63 11.89 -1.92
CA ILE A 77 27.60 10.75 -0.99
C ILE A 77 26.21 10.59 -0.35
N GLN A 78 25.62 11.67 0.16
CA GLN A 78 24.27 11.63 0.74
C GLN A 78 23.22 11.17 -0.27
N PHE A 79 23.38 11.55 -1.55
CA PHE A 79 22.52 11.08 -2.61
C PHE A 79 22.67 9.58 -2.87
N LEU A 80 23.90 9.08 -2.94
CA LEU A 80 24.18 7.65 -3.12
C LEU A 80 23.61 6.82 -1.97
N ILE A 81 23.88 7.20 -0.72
CA ILE A 81 23.39 6.47 0.47
C ILE A 81 21.85 6.43 0.48
N LYS A 82 21.19 7.57 0.21
CA LYS A 82 19.72 7.62 0.17
C LYS A 82 19.15 6.76 -0.96
N SER A 83 19.77 6.75 -2.13
CA SER A 83 19.24 6.05 -3.31
C SER A 83 19.58 4.57 -3.34
N LEU A 84 20.72 4.17 -2.78
CA LEU A 84 21.27 2.82 -2.90
C LEU A 84 21.12 1.97 -1.64
N ILE A 85 20.90 2.58 -0.47
CA ILE A 85 20.78 1.85 0.81
C ILE A 85 19.41 2.09 1.45
N ILE A 86 19.08 3.36 1.74
CA ILE A 86 17.85 3.69 2.48
C ILE A 86 16.61 3.34 1.66
N PHE A 87 16.63 3.69 0.37
CA PHE A 87 15.52 3.44 -0.53
C PHE A 87 15.21 1.95 -0.74
N PRO A 88 16.16 1.06 -1.10
CA PRO A 88 15.85 -0.37 -1.29
C PRO A 88 15.30 -1.03 -0.03
N PHE A 89 15.83 -0.67 1.15
CA PHE A 89 15.31 -1.18 2.42
C PHE A 89 13.84 -0.76 2.63
N PHE A 90 13.54 0.51 2.40
CA PHE A 90 12.16 0.99 2.51
C PHE A 90 11.24 0.35 1.47
N SER A 91 11.67 0.23 0.20
CA SER A 91 10.87 -0.40 -0.84
C SER A 91 10.65 -1.89 -0.60
N MET A 92 11.60 -2.58 0.05
CA MET A 92 11.45 -3.99 0.42
C MET A 92 10.31 -4.18 1.42
N ILE A 93 10.17 -3.31 2.42
CA ILE A 93 9.05 -3.35 3.36
C ILE A 93 7.71 -3.20 2.61
N TRP A 94 7.62 -2.22 1.70
CA TRP A 94 6.41 -2.02 0.90
C TRP A 94 6.11 -3.16 -0.05
N PHE A 95 7.15 -3.76 -0.62
CA PHE A 95 7.03 -4.92 -1.49
C PHE A 95 6.46 -6.12 -0.75
N LEU A 96 6.87 -6.34 0.50
CA LEU A 96 6.31 -7.38 1.36
C LEU A 96 4.86 -7.09 1.73
N ILE A 97 4.52 -5.85 2.09
CA ILE A 97 3.16 -5.46 2.44
C ILE A 97 2.21 -5.64 1.24
N LEU A 98 2.55 -5.06 0.08
CA LEU A 98 1.73 -5.17 -1.14
C LEU A 98 1.71 -6.60 -1.68
N GLY A 99 2.86 -7.28 -1.66
CA GLY A 99 2.96 -8.68 -2.03
C GLY A 99 2.07 -9.55 -1.16
N GLY A 100 2.03 -9.29 0.15
CA GLY A 100 1.12 -9.97 1.09
C GLY A 100 -0.36 -9.74 0.74
N PHE A 101 -0.76 -8.51 0.42
CA PHE A 101 -2.14 -8.23 0.00
C PHE A 101 -2.51 -8.93 -1.32
N ILE A 102 -1.61 -8.95 -2.30
CA ILE A 102 -1.84 -9.67 -3.56
C ILE A 102 -1.86 -11.18 -3.34
N LEU A 103 -1.00 -11.69 -2.46
CA LEU A 103 -0.94 -13.10 -2.11
C LEU A 103 -2.27 -13.55 -1.50
N LEU A 104 -2.85 -12.75 -0.58
CA LEU A 104 -4.20 -12.99 -0.06
C LEU A 104 -5.26 -12.96 -1.16
N LEU A 105 -5.14 -12.04 -2.14
CA LEU A 105 -6.04 -11.97 -3.30
C LEU A 105 -5.83 -13.09 -4.33
N SER A 106 -4.78 -13.89 -4.21
CA SER A 106 -4.40 -14.86 -5.24
C SER A 106 -4.95 -16.25 -4.95
N LYS A 107 -5.84 -16.74 -5.82
CA LYS A 107 -6.33 -18.13 -5.74
C LYS A 107 -5.39 -19.07 -6.49
N THR A 108 -5.29 -18.92 -7.81
CA THR A 108 -4.62 -19.88 -8.70
C THR A 108 -3.26 -19.40 -9.22
N GLN A 109 -2.94 -18.13 -9.02
CA GLN A 109 -1.70 -17.53 -9.50
C GLN A 109 -0.52 -18.10 -8.73
N ASP A 110 0.55 -18.36 -9.46
CA ASP A 110 1.82 -18.78 -8.90
C ASP A 110 2.52 -17.62 -8.19
N VAL A 111 3.54 -17.97 -7.41
CA VAL A 111 4.28 -16.99 -6.61
C VAL A 111 5.01 -15.99 -7.50
N GLU A 112 5.47 -16.39 -8.69
CA GLU A 112 6.20 -15.51 -9.60
C GLU A 112 5.31 -14.38 -10.13
N HIS A 113 4.08 -14.70 -10.58
CA HIS A 113 3.13 -13.67 -11.01
C HIS A 113 2.75 -12.73 -9.86
N ILE A 114 2.59 -13.22 -8.63
CA ILE A 114 2.30 -12.39 -7.46
C ILE A 114 3.43 -11.38 -7.19
N LEU A 115 4.68 -11.85 -7.21
CA LEU A 115 5.86 -11.00 -7.01
C LEU A 115 5.98 -9.97 -8.13
N LEU A 116 5.71 -10.37 -9.38
CA LEU A 116 5.71 -9.47 -10.55
C LEU A 116 4.66 -8.37 -10.41
N MET A 117 3.43 -8.72 -10.02
CA MET A 117 2.36 -7.74 -9.82
C MET A 117 2.70 -6.77 -8.68
N SER A 118 3.24 -7.28 -7.58
CA SER A 118 3.67 -6.43 -6.45
C SER A 118 4.71 -5.41 -6.87
N VAL A 119 5.80 -5.83 -7.54
CA VAL A 119 6.84 -4.89 -7.98
C VAL A 119 6.30 -3.93 -9.04
N THR A 120 5.41 -4.39 -9.92
CA THR A 120 4.80 -3.54 -10.96
C THR A 120 3.99 -2.40 -10.34
N VAL A 121 3.16 -2.69 -9.33
CA VAL A 121 2.42 -1.64 -8.60
C VAL A 121 3.39 -0.66 -7.95
N ILE A 122 4.46 -1.14 -7.31
CA ILE A 122 5.44 -0.25 -6.68
C ILE A 122 6.13 0.64 -7.72
N ILE A 123 6.60 0.07 -8.82
CA ILE A 123 7.22 0.84 -9.91
C ILE A 123 6.25 1.88 -10.47
N ALA A 124 5.00 1.50 -10.73
CA ALA A 124 3.97 2.42 -11.21
C ALA A 124 3.71 3.56 -10.20
N THR A 125 3.62 3.26 -8.90
CA THR A 125 3.49 4.29 -7.85
C THR A 125 4.70 5.22 -7.82
N ARG A 126 5.92 4.70 -8.05
CA ARG A 126 7.13 5.53 -8.08
C ARG A 126 7.16 6.44 -9.28
N ILE A 127 6.96 5.91 -10.49
CA ILE A 127 6.92 6.71 -11.72
C ILE A 127 5.88 7.83 -11.58
N THR A 128 4.68 7.50 -11.11
CA THR A 128 3.62 8.50 -10.91
C THR A 128 3.92 9.50 -9.82
N ALA A 129 4.67 9.17 -8.75
CA ALA A 129 5.07 10.14 -7.73
C ALA A 129 5.94 11.27 -8.30
N TYR A 130 6.69 11.01 -9.38
CA TYR A 130 7.46 12.03 -10.09
C TYR A 130 6.61 12.89 -11.04
N TYR A 131 5.42 12.43 -11.38
CA TYR A 131 4.45 13.15 -12.21
C TYR A 131 3.45 13.94 -11.33
N ASN A 132 2.71 13.24 -10.47
CA ASN A 132 1.73 13.79 -9.54
C ASN A 132 1.65 12.89 -8.28
N GLU A 133 1.90 13.47 -7.11
CA GLU A 133 1.91 12.72 -5.85
C GLU A 133 0.52 12.19 -5.45
N ASP A 134 -0.57 12.86 -5.86
CA ASP A 134 -1.92 12.40 -5.55
C ASP A 134 -2.30 11.17 -6.38
N LEU A 135 -1.90 11.15 -7.66
CA LEU A 135 -2.02 9.95 -8.50
C LEU A 135 -1.22 8.76 -7.92
N SER A 136 -0.01 9.02 -7.43
CA SER A 136 0.80 7.98 -6.79
C SER A 136 0.14 7.41 -5.53
N LYS A 137 -0.45 8.28 -4.70
CA LYS A 137 -1.24 7.88 -3.53
C LYS A 137 -2.45 7.03 -3.92
N ASP A 138 -3.12 7.39 -5.02
CA ASP A 138 -4.28 6.63 -5.52
C ASP A 138 -3.89 5.24 -6.02
N LEU A 139 -2.75 5.09 -6.70
CA LEU A 139 -2.22 3.78 -7.08
C LEU A 139 -1.77 2.96 -5.86
N ALA A 140 -1.14 3.61 -4.88
CA ALA A 140 -0.64 2.94 -3.68
C ALA A 140 -1.76 2.32 -2.83
N LYS A 141 -2.94 2.94 -2.80
CA LYS A 141 -4.11 2.41 -2.07
C LYS A 141 -4.94 1.41 -2.87
N LEU A 142 -4.68 1.23 -4.17
CA LEU A 142 -5.49 0.38 -5.04
C LEU A 142 -5.58 -1.06 -4.52
N ILE A 143 -4.42 -1.70 -4.27
CA ILE A 143 -4.37 -3.11 -3.86
C ILE A 143 -4.99 -3.33 -2.46
N PRO A 144 -4.65 -2.55 -1.42
CA PRO A 144 -5.30 -2.71 -0.11
C PRO A 144 -6.82 -2.48 -0.17
N LEU A 145 -7.29 -1.46 -0.92
CA LEU A 145 -8.73 -1.22 -1.02
C LEU A 145 -9.45 -2.28 -1.86
N ALA A 146 -8.79 -2.85 -2.88
CA ALA A 146 -9.32 -3.99 -3.61
C ALA A 146 -9.45 -5.22 -2.70
N LEU A 147 -8.47 -5.47 -1.83
CA LEU A 147 -8.54 -6.54 -0.83
C LEU A 147 -9.75 -6.36 0.10
N LEU A 148 -9.96 -5.15 0.61
CA LEU A 148 -11.14 -4.83 1.42
C LEU A 148 -12.44 -5.03 0.66
N GLY A 149 -12.50 -4.57 -0.59
CA GLY A 149 -13.68 -4.72 -1.45
C GLY A 149 -14.05 -6.19 -1.65
N VAL A 150 -13.07 -7.04 -1.95
CA VAL A 150 -13.27 -8.48 -2.08
C VAL A 150 -13.72 -9.10 -0.74
N PHE A 151 -13.12 -8.70 0.38
CA PHE A 151 -13.52 -9.17 1.71
C PHE A 151 -14.96 -8.82 2.10
N ILE A 152 -15.44 -7.63 1.72
CA ILE A 152 -16.83 -7.23 1.98
C ILE A 152 -17.80 -8.07 1.14
N VAL A 153 -17.44 -8.39 -0.11
CA VAL A 153 -18.32 -9.10 -1.05
C VAL A 153 -18.31 -10.61 -0.82
N ASP A 154 -17.14 -11.20 -0.60
CA ASP A 154 -16.95 -12.64 -0.41
C ASP A 154 -15.79 -12.91 0.57
N PRO A 155 -16.06 -12.99 1.88
CA PRO A 155 -15.06 -13.34 2.87
C PRO A 155 -14.46 -14.74 2.65
N ALA A 156 -15.22 -15.66 2.02
CA ALA A 156 -14.76 -17.03 1.72
C ALA A 156 -13.82 -17.07 0.50
N PHE A 157 -13.60 -15.94 -0.16
CA PHE A 157 -12.61 -15.80 -1.21
C PHE A 157 -11.20 -16.15 -0.71
N PHE A 158 -10.89 -15.84 0.56
CA PHE A 158 -9.57 -15.99 1.14
C PHE A 158 -9.35 -17.41 1.69
N SER A 159 -8.28 -18.07 1.24
CA SER A 159 -7.84 -19.35 1.78
C SER A 159 -6.52 -19.19 2.52
N ILE A 160 -6.56 -19.38 3.84
CA ILE A 160 -5.39 -19.30 4.71
C ILE A 160 -4.38 -20.39 4.34
N ASP A 161 -4.85 -21.62 4.10
CA ASP A 161 -3.98 -22.75 3.74
C ASP A 161 -3.23 -22.51 2.42
N ALA A 162 -3.93 -22.03 1.39
CA ALA A 162 -3.31 -21.69 0.11
C ALA A 162 -2.30 -20.54 0.25
N THR A 163 -2.63 -19.54 1.09
CA THR A 163 -1.75 -18.40 1.39
C THR A 163 -0.46 -18.86 2.07
N ILE A 164 -0.58 -19.70 3.10
CA ILE A 164 0.55 -20.25 3.84
C ILE A 164 1.45 -21.10 2.93
N GLY A 165 0.86 -21.93 2.07
CA GLY A 165 1.61 -22.72 1.09
C GLY A 165 2.46 -21.85 0.16
N LYS A 166 1.92 -20.72 -0.31
CA LYS A 166 2.66 -19.76 -1.14
C LYS A 166 3.77 -19.05 -0.37
N ILE A 167 3.56 -18.74 0.92
CA ILE A 167 4.60 -18.15 1.78
C ILE A 167 5.79 -19.10 1.92
N TYR A 168 5.55 -20.41 2.12
CA TYR A 168 6.62 -21.40 2.20
C TYR A 168 7.40 -21.60 0.90
N ALA A 169 6.81 -21.25 -0.25
CA ALA A 169 7.50 -21.26 -1.53
C ALA A 169 8.37 -20.01 -1.79
N LEU A 170 8.19 -18.92 -1.04
CA LEU A 170 8.95 -17.67 -1.23
C LEU A 170 10.48 -17.81 -1.10
N PRO A 171 11.04 -18.56 -0.14
CA PRO A 171 12.49 -18.72 -0.03
C PRO A 171 13.13 -19.29 -1.31
N GLY A 172 12.44 -20.21 -2.01
CA GLY A 172 12.89 -20.75 -3.29
C GLY A 172 12.89 -19.73 -4.44
N LYS A 173 12.20 -18.60 -4.27
CA LYS A 173 12.09 -17.51 -5.26
C LYS A 173 12.92 -16.28 -4.89
N ILE A 174 13.87 -16.40 -3.96
CA ILE A 174 14.70 -15.27 -3.52
C ILE A 174 15.49 -14.61 -4.66
N HIS A 175 15.91 -15.38 -5.65
CA HIS A 175 16.61 -14.84 -6.83
C HIS A 175 15.72 -13.85 -7.62
N ILE A 176 14.43 -14.16 -7.78
CA ILE A 176 13.44 -13.29 -8.44
C ILE A 176 13.21 -12.03 -7.60
N ILE A 177 13.07 -12.19 -6.27
CA ILE A 177 12.90 -11.06 -5.36
C ILE A 177 14.09 -10.09 -5.47
N ILE A 178 15.32 -10.61 -5.47
CA ILE A 178 16.54 -9.81 -5.63
C ILE A 178 16.54 -9.10 -6.99
N GLN A 179 16.21 -9.80 -8.09
CA GLN A 179 16.15 -9.20 -9.43
C GLN A 179 15.14 -8.04 -9.50
N TYR A 180 13.97 -8.19 -8.88
CA TYR A 180 12.96 -7.14 -8.80
C TYR A 180 13.40 -5.97 -7.93
N MET A 181 14.08 -6.22 -6.81
CA MET A 181 14.66 -5.16 -5.99
C MET A 181 15.74 -4.36 -6.73
N ILE A 182 16.63 -5.02 -7.47
CA ILE A 182 17.64 -4.35 -8.30
C ILE A 182 16.95 -3.48 -9.36
N SER A 183 15.94 -4.02 -10.05
CA SER A 183 15.17 -3.28 -11.06
C SER A 183 14.51 -2.02 -10.47
N LEU A 184 13.93 -2.14 -9.28
CA LEU A 184 13.30 -1.04 -8.55
C LEU A 184 14.32 0.06 -8.20
N VAL A 185 15.52 -0.32 -7.74
CA VAL A 185 16.62 0.62 -7.46
C VAL A 185 17.08 1.35 -8.73
N ILE A 186 17.23 0.63 -9.85
CA ILE A 186 17.62 1.21 -11.13
C ILE A 186 16.60 2.26 -11.57
N ILE A 187 15.31 1.92 -11.56
CA ILE A 187 14.23 2.83 -11.97
C ILE A 187 14.20 4.08 -11.08
N GLU A 188 14.29 3.91 -9.76
CA GLU A 188 14.33 5.05 -8.85
C GLU A 188 15.53 5.95 -9.10
N PHE A 189 16.71 5.36 -9.34
CA PHE A 189 17.92 6.11 -9.66
C PHE A 189 17.76 6.90 -10.96
N MET A 190 17.16 6.31 -12.00
CA MET A 190 16.86 6.99 -13.26
C MET A 190 15.91 8.18 -13.04
N LEU A 191 14.79 7.97 -12.33
CA LEU A 191 13.80 9.02 -12.05
C LEU A 191 14.42 10.20 -11.28
N ARG A 192 15.22 9.91 -10.25
CA ARG A 192 15.93 10.95 -9.47
C ARG A 192 16.93 11.72 -10.32
N SER A 193 17.63 11.03 -11.20
CA SER A 193 18.61 11.65 -12.10
C SER A 193 17.94 12.61 -13.08
N ILE A 194 16.83 12.21 -13.71
CA ILE A 194 16.05 13.05 -14.63
C ILE A 194 15.59 14.33 -13.95
N VAL A 195 15.05 14.22 -12.73
CA VAL A 195 14.62 15.38 -11.94
C VAL A 195 15.76 16.35 -11.67
N ARG A 196 16.90 15.83 -11.22
CA ARG A 196 18.06 16.65 -10.87
C ARG A 196 18.56 17.43 -12.08
N ILE A 197 18.62 16.77 -13.24
CA ILE A 197 18.99 17.39 -14.50
C ILE A 197 18.01 18.53 -14.85
N LYS A 198 16.69 18.28 -14.79
CA LYS A 198 15.66 19.29 -15.08
C LYS A 198 15.74 20.52 -14.16
N LEU A 199 16.01 20.31 -12.87
CA LEU A 199 16.16 21.40 -11.90
C LEU A 199 17.39 22.26 -12.19
N ASN A 200 18.52 21.64 -12.54
CA ASN A 200 19.75 22.36 -12.89
C ASN A 200 19.57 23.25 -14.14
N PHE A 201 18.88 22.75 -15.17
CA PHE A 201 18.58 23.55 -16.38
C PHE A 201 17.68 24.75 -16.08
N ARG A 202 16.68 24.59 -15.21
CA ARG A 202 15.75 25.68 -14.84
C ARG A 202 16.44 26.79 -14.07
N GLN A 203 17.41 26.47 -13.21
CA GLN A 203 18.21 27.48 -12.49
C GLN A 203 19.10 28.29 -13.43
N LYS A 204 19.72 27.66 -14.42
CA LYS A 204 20.60 28.33 -15.39
C LYS A 204 19.85 29.36 -16.25
N LYS A 205 18.59 29.09 -16.63
CA LYS A 205 17.75 30.01 -17.41
C LYS A 205 17.31 31.26 -16.63
N SER A 206 17.17 31.18 -15.30
CA SER A 206 16.79 32.34 -14.47
C SER A 206 17.95 33.31 -14.22
N GLN A 207 19.19 32.84 -14.32
CA GLN A 207 20.40 33.66 -14.13
C GLN A 207 20.84 34.39 -15.40
N SER A 208 20.30 34.03 -16.57
CA SER A 208 20.61 34.67 -17.87
C SER A 208 19.61 35.75 -18.28
N ILE A 209 18.64 36.09 -17.42
CA ILE A 209 17.60 37.10 -17.66
C ILE A 209 17.76 38.30 -16.69
N GLN A 210 18.76 38.24 -15.79
CA GLN A 210 19.25 39.36 -14.98
C GLN A 210 20.56 39.86 -15.56
#